data_AF-A0A6B3FLL9-F1
#
_entry.id   AF-A0A6B3FLL9-F1
#
_cell.length_a   1.000
_cell.length_b   1.000
_cell.length_c   1.000
_cell.angle_alpha   90.00
_cell.angle_beta   90.00
_cell.angle_gamma   90.00
#
_symmetry.space_group_name_H-M   'P 1'
#
loop_
_entity.id
_entity.type
_entity.pdbx_description
1 polymer ?
#
loop_
_entity_poly.entity_id
_entity_poly.type
_entity_poly.pdbx_seq_one_letter_code
_entity_poly.pdbx_strand_id
1 'polypeptide(L)'
;TNLRKVNNAARLAVRTLLWFMITSLIAVAIGLVIGLVTNPGSGTGLTPADGEKPQHTGSWIDFLTGIVPTDIITPFSQLQVLQIVF
;
A
#
# COMPACT_ATOMS: atom_id res chain seq x y z
N THR A 1 27.86 2.79 23.42
CA THR A 1 27.50 3.75 22.34
C THR A 1 26.41 3.17 21.44
N ASN A 2 25.19 3.02 21.97
CA ASN A 2 24.05 2.49 21.18
C ASN A 2 23.49 3.54 20.21
N LEU A 3 23.54 4.84 20.57
CA LEU A 3 23.02 5.96 19.79
C LEU A 3 23.63 6.09 18.37
N ARG A 4 24.92 5.77 18.21
CA ARG A 4 25.59 5.78 16.90
C ARG A 4 25.07 4.69 15.96
N LYS A 5 24.66 3.53 16.49
CA LYS A 5 24.08 2.44 15.70
C LYS A 5 22.67 2.81 15.21
N VAL A 6 21.85 3.40 16.09
CA VAL A 6 20.48 3.83 15.73
C VAL A 6 20.49 4.96 14.70
N ASN A 7 21.41 5.92 14.82
CA ASN A 7 21.56 7.02 13.86
C ASN A 7 21.93 6.51 12.44
N ASN A 8 22.80 5.50 12.36
CA ASN A 8 23.18 4.90 11.08
C ASN A 8 22.02 4.09 10.47
N ALA A 9 21.27 3.35 11.30
CA ALA A 9 20.09 2.60 10.85
C ALA A 9 18.97 3.51 10.35
N ALA A 10 18.67 4.60 11.07
CA ALA A 10 17.68 5.60 10.68
C ALA A 10 18.06 6.24 9.33
N ARG A 11 19.34 6.59 9.13
CA ARG A 11 19.82 7.14 7.86
C ARG A 11 19.64 6.17 6.70
N LEU A 12 19.88 4.87 6.91
CA LEU A 12 19.69 3.84 5.89
C LEU A 12 18.19 3.70 5.54
N ALA A 13 17.33 3.59 6.55
CA ALA A 13 15.88 3.47 6.36
C ALA A 13 15.29 4.67 5.61
N VAL A 14 15.68 5.90 5.97
CA VAL A 14 15.23 7.12 5.27
C VAL A 14 15.71 7.14 3.83
N ARG A 15 16.94 6.69 3.55
CA ARG A 15 17.45 6.64 2.18
C ARG A 15 16.67 5.64 1.32
N THR A 16 16.34 4.47 1.88
CA THR A 16 15.47 3.49 1.22
C THR A 16 14.08 4.06 0.98
N LEU A 17 13.48 4.73 1.97
CA LEU A 17 12.16 5.35 1.85
C LEU A 17 12.13 6.43 0.75
N LEU A 18 13.14 7.31 0.72
CA LEU A 18 13.26 8.35 -0.32
C LEU A 18 13.42 7.75 -1.70
N TRP A 19 14.23 6.70 -1.84
CA TRP A 19 14.38 5.99 -3.11
C TRP A 19 13.03 5.42 -3.58
N PHE A 20 12.33 4.69 -2.71
CA PHE A 20 11.01 4.14 -3.02
C PHE A 20 10.01 5.24 -3.40
N MET A 21 9.96 6.32 -2.62
CA MET A 21 9.06 7.45 -2.87
C MET A 21 9.28 8.07 -4.25
N ILE A 22 10.52 8.28 -4.67
CA ILE A 22 10.83 8.83 -5.98
C ILE A 22 10.41 7.85 -7.08
N THR A 23 10.78 6.57 -6.95
CA THR A 23 10.45 5.57 -7.97
C THR A 23 8.94 5.33 -8.10
N SER A 24 8.20 5.27 -7.00
CA SER A 24 6.75 5.07 -7.02
C SER A 24 6.05 6.31 -7.57
N LEU A 25 6.52 7.51 -7.24
CA LEU A 25 5.99 8.74 -7.82
C LEU A 25 6.16 8.78 -9.34
N ILE A 26 7.33 8.38 -9.86
CA ILE A 26 7.58 8.27 -11.30
C ILE A 26 6.62 7.25 -11.93
N ALA A 27 6.45 6.08 -11.31
CA ALA A 27 5.55 5.04 -11.80
C ALA A 27 4.09 5.53 -11.87
N VAL A 28 3.60 6.22 -10.81
CA VAL A 28 2.25 6.79 -10.77
C VAL A 28 2.09 7.86 -11.84
N ALA A 29 3.06 8.76 -12.01
CA ALA A 29 3.00 9.80 -13.03
C ALA A 29 2.89 9.19 -14.44
N ILE A 30 3.69 8.17 -14.76
CA ILE A 30 3.61 7.46 -16.04
C ILE A 30 2.24 6.79 -16.20
N GLY A 31 1.75 6.09 -15.17
CA GLY A 31 0.44 5.45 -15.20
C GLY A 31 -0.71 6.43 -15.46
N LEU A 32 -0.67 7.60 -14.83
CA LEU A 32 -1.63 8.68 -15.06
C LEU A 32 -1.53 9.24 -16.47
N VAL A 33 -0.32 9.48 -16.99
CA VAL A 33 -0.13 9.96 -18.38
C VAL A 33 -0.71 8.96 -19.37
N ILE A 34 -0.40 7.67 -19.22
CA ILE A 34 -0.95 6.62 -20.09
C ILE A 34 -2.48 6.57 -19.96
N GLY A 35 -3.02 6.58 -18.74
CA GLY A 35 -4.47 6.57 -18.50
C GLY A 35 -5.18 7.74 -19.18
N LEU A 36 -4.63 8.96 -19.05
CA LEU A 36 -5.23 10.15 -19.66
C LEU A 36 -5.12 10.15 -21.19
N VAL A 37 -4.03 9.63 -21.76
CA VAL A 37 -3.84 9.58 -23.22
C VAL A 37 -4.69 8.48 -23.85
N THR A 38 -4.77 7.31 -23.22
CA THR A 38 -5.46 6.14 -23.78
C THR A 38 -6.97 6.16 -23.53
N ASN A 39 -7.45 6.98 -22.59
CA ASN A 39 -8.86 7.09 -22.22
C ASN A 39 -9.53 5.71 -22.00
N PRO A 40 -8.96 4.86 -21.14
CA PRO A 40 -9.50 3.52 -20.91
C PRO A 40 -10.90 3.64 -20.30
N GLY A 41 -11.89 3.08 -20.98
CA GLY A 41 -13.31 3.16 -20.60
C GLY A 41 -14.16 4.06 -21.51
N SER A 42 -13.57 4.83 -22.42
CA SER A 42 -14.33 5.53 -23.46
C SER A 42 -15.11 4.54 -24.32
N GLY A 43 -16.40 4.80 -24.56
CA GLY A 43 -17.25 3.94 -25.39
C GLY A 43 -17.86 2.73 -24.68
N THR A 44 -17.65 2.57 -23.36
CA THR A 44 -18.28 1.49 -22.58
C THR A 44 -19.77 1.70 -22.32
N GLY A 45 -20.29 2.91 -22.56
CA GLY A 45 -21.70 3.25 -22.31
C GLY A 45 -22.09 3.32 -20.83
N LEU A 46 -21.13 3.10 -19.92
CA LEU A 46 -21.33 3.14 -18.48
C LEU A 46 -21.58 4.57 -18.01
N THR A 47 -22.55 4.70 -17.13
CA THR A 47 -22.92 5.94 -16.44
C THR A 47 -22.52 5.86 -14.97
N PRO A 48 -22.41 6.99 -14.26
CA PRO A 48 -22.15 6.98 -12.82
C PRO A 48 -23.20 6.20 -12.00
N ALA A 49 -24.40 5.95 -12.54
CA ALA A 49 -25.44 5.16 -11.90
C ALA A 49 -25.16 3.65 -11.92
N ASP A 50 -24.28 3.20 -12.80
CA ASP A 50 -23.86 1.79 -12.92
C ASP A 50 -22.75 1.44 -11.90
N GLY A 51 -22.23 2.42 -11.17
CA GLY A 51 -21.19 2.26 -10.16
C GLY A 51 -21.75 2.18 -8.74
N GLU A 52 -21.24 1.23 -7.95
CA GLU A 52 -21.50 1.19 -6.51
C GLU A 52 -20.56 2.12 -5.74
N LYS A 53 -21.06 2.67 -4.63
CA LYS A 53 -20.20 3.46 -3.71
C LYS A 53 -19.24 2.52 -2.97
N PRO A 54 -18.00 2.96 -2.71
CA PRO A 54 -17.08 2.21 -1.86
C PRO A 54 -17.70 1.97 -0.48
N GLN A 55 -17.72 0.73 -0.01
CA GLN A 55 -18.26 0.39 1.32
C GLN A 55 -17.36 0.88 2.46
N HIS A 56 -16.06 1.02 2.19
CA HIS A 56 -15.07 1.50 3.15
C HIS A 56 -14.09 2.47 2.49
N THR A 57 -13.82 3.59 3.15
CA THR A 57 -12.71 4.49 2.81
C THR A 57 -11.82 4.57 4.04
N GLY A 58 -10.62 3.99 3.95
CA GLY A 58 -9.64 4.07 5.03
C GLY A 58 -9.08 5.49 5.15
N SER A 59 -8.92 5.97 6.38
CA SER A 59 -8.26 7.24 6.69
C SER A 59 -6.74 7.11 6.67
N TRP A 60 -6.04 8.24 6.51
CA TRP A 60 -4.60 8.33 6.71
C TRP A 60 -4.16 7.81 8.09
N ILE A 61 -5.00 7.98 9.11
CA ILE A 61 -4.73 7.47 10.46
C ILE A 61 -4.84 5.94 10.50
N ASP A 62 -5.79 5.34 9.78
CA ASP A 62 -5.98 3.89 9.74
C ASP A 62 -4.78 3.17 9.11
N PHE A 63 -4.12 3.81 8.14
CA PHE A 63 -2.86 3.32 7.59
C PHE A 63 -1.75 3.31 8.65
N LEU A 64 -1.58 4.39 9.42
CA LEU A 64 -0.52 4.48 10.43
C LEU A 64 -0.77 3.53 11.60
N THR A 65 -2.01 3.42 12.07
CA THR A 65 -2.38 2.48 13.14
C THR A 65 -2.33 1.03 12.65
N GLY A 66 -2.56 0.77 11.37
CA GLY A 66 -2.43 -0.55 10.76
C GLY A 66 -0.99 -1.07 10.62
N ILE A 67 0.04 -0.21 10.72
CA ILE A 67 1.45 -0.64 10.69
C ILE A 67 1.81 -1.46 11.93
N VAL A 68 1.22 -1.14 13.09
CA VAL A 68 1.47 -1.86 14.33
C VAL A 68 0.32 -2.83 14.57
N PRO A 69 0.53 -4.15 14.47
CA PRO A 69 -0.53 -5.12 14.68
C PRO A 69 -1.03 -5.05 16.13
N THR A 70 -2.35 -5.02 16.31
CA THR A 70 -2.98 -5.07 17.63
C THR A 70 -2.78 -6.43 18.30
N ASP A 71 -2.69 -7.50 17.50
CA ASP A 71 -2.49 -8.87 17.96
C ASP A 71 -1.46 -9.60 17.11
N ILE A 72 -0.29 -9.86 17.70
CA ILE A 72 0.79 -10.62 17.05
C ILE A 72 0.55 -12.13 17.06
N ILE A 73 -0.40 -12.61 17.87
CA ILE A 73 -0.65 -14.05 18.11
C ILE A 73 -1.77 -14.59 17.21
N THR A 74 -2.78 -13.77 16.88
CA THR A 74 -3.94 -14.17 16.07
C THR A 74 -3.61 -14.75 14.69
N PRO A 75 -2.60 -14.24 13.94
CA PRO A 75 -2.18 -14.83 12.66
C PRO A 75 -1.57 -16.23 12.80
N PHE A 76 -1.08 -16.60 13.99
CA PHE A 76 -0.46 -17.90 14.28
C PHE A 76 -1.39 -18.83 15.07
N SER A 77 -2.46 -18.31 15.68
CA SER A 77 -3.43 -19.09 16.46
C SER A 77 -4.58 -19.64 15.62
N GLN A 78 -4.90 -19.00 14.49
CA GLN A 78 -5.78 -19.59 13.48
C GLN A 78 -4.98 -20.55 12.60
N LEU A 79 -4.70 -21.73 13.15
CA LEU A 79 -4.35 -22.91 12.37
C LEU A 79 -5.50 -23.24 11.41
N GLN A 80 -5.55 -22.59 10.26
CA GLN A 80 -6.22 -23.15 9.09
C GLN A 80 -5.31 -24.24 8.55
N VAL A 81 -5.56 -25.44 9.06
CA VAL A 81 -4.82 -26.71 8.84
C VAL A 81 -4.74 -27.12 7.35
N LEU A 82 -5.24 -26.32 6.41
CA LEU A 82 -5.29 -26.67 4.98
C LEU A 82 -4.05 -26.27 4.16
N GLN A 83 -2.94 -25.89 4.82
CA GLN A 83 -1.68 -25.47 4.16
C GLN A 83 -0.45 -26.28 4.58
N ILE A 84 -0.62 -27.40 5.30
CA ILE A 84 0.48 -28.36 5.56
C ILE A 84 0.68 -29.32 4.36
N VAL A 85 -0.22 -29.32 3.39
CA VAL A 85 -0.20 -30.28 2.26
C VAL A 85 0.40 -29.69 0.97
N PHE A 86 0.89 -28.45 0.99
CA PHE A 86 1.78 -27.92 -0.05
C PHE A 86 2.99 -27.22 0.55
#